data_AF-A0A136NI43-F1
#
_entry.id   AF-A0A136NI43-F1
#
_cell.length_a   1.000
_cell.length_b   1.000
_cell.length_c   1.000
_cell.angle_alpha   90.00
_cell.angle_beta   90.00
_cell.angle_gamma   90.00
#
_symmetry.space_group_name_H-M   'P 1'
#
loop_
_entity.id
_entity.type
_entity.pdbx_description
1 polymer ?
#
loop_
_entity_poly.entity_id
_entity_poly.type
_entity_poly.pdbx_seq_one_letter_code
_entity_poly.pdbx_strand_id
1 'polypeptide(L)'
;MNSNINIVSTGFIPAGTYDKVRFMVHKLENNEPVPDPDFEDVNGRYSVVVKGSFNAIPFVYKSDKSAHQKLSFTNSLQVSASGKSNITLKVMPYIWFIKNNAYLDPSDPANHSDIENNIKDNINNNFKIFVDNDRNGIPD
;
A
#
# COMPACT_ATOMS: atom_id res chain seq x y z
N MET A 1 8.82 14.59 7.10
CA MET A 1 9.01 13.36 6.29
C MET A 1 8.64 13.69 4.87
N ASN A 2 9.56 13.53 3.92
CA ASN A 2 9.27 13.76 2.51
C ASN A 2 8.46 12.57 1.98
N SER A 3 7.24 12.81 1.54
CA SER A 3 6.47 11.82 0.80
C SER A 3 6.90 11.87 -0.66
N ASN A 4 7.32 10.73 -1.21
CA ASN A 4 7.58 10.59 -2.64
C ASN A 4 6.31 10.10 -3.33
N ILE A 5 5.96 10.73 -4.45
CA ILE A 5 4.82 10.33 -5.28
C ILE A 5 5.35 9.50 -6.43
N ASN A 6 4.89 8.25 -6.51
CA ASN A 6 5.28 7.30 -7.54
C ASN A 6 4.04 6.91 -8.35
N ILE A 7 4.17 6.90 -9.68
CA ILE A 7 3.12 6.40 -10.56
C ILE A 7 3.23 4.88 -10.62
N VAL A 8 2.25 4.18 -10.03
CA VAL A 8 2.23 2.72 -9.97
C VAL A 8 1.45 2.08 -11.12
N SER A 9 0.52 2.80 -11.73
CA SER A 9 -0.27 2.31 -12.87
C SER A 9 -0.89 3.48 -13.65
N THR A 10 -1.11 3.25 -14.94
CA THR A 10 -1.88 4.13 -15.82
C THR A 10 -2.75 3.26 -16.70
N GLY A 11 -4.00 3.65 -16.91
CA GLY A 11 -4.93 2.91 -17.75
C GLY A 11 -6.02 3.80 -18.32
N PHE A 12 -6.66 3.33 -19.39
CA PHE A 12 -7.86 3.96 -19.91
C PHE A 12 -9.03 3.69 -18.96
N ILE A 13 -9.67 4.76 -18.49
CA ILE A 13 -10.89 4.69 -17.71
C ILE A 13 -12.01 5.24 -18.61
N PRO A 14 -13.08 4.46 -18.87
CA PRO A 14 -14.21 4.95 -19.64
C PRO A 14 -14.77 6.27 -19.09
N ALA A 15 -15.24 7.13 -19.98
CA ALA A 15 -15.92 8.35 -19.54
C ALA A 15 -17.19 8.00 -18.77
N GLY A 16 -17.42 8.69 -17.66
CA GLY A 16 -18.56 8.42 -16.80
C GLY A 16 -18.39 8.95 -15.38
N THR A 17 -19.37 8.62 -14.55
CA THR A 17 -19.42 9.00 -13.14
C THR A 17 -19.12 7.78 -12.27
N TYR A 18 -18.14 7.91 -11.38
CA TYR A 18 -17.68 6.84 -10.50
C TYR A 18 -17.86 7.22 -9.04
N ASP A 19 -18.52 6.38 -8.26
CA ASP A 19 -18.73 6.66 -6.83
C ASP A 19 -17.66 6.05 -5.94
N LYS A 20 -16.94 5.03 -6.43
CA LYS A 20 -15.98 4.24 -5.64
C LYS A 20 -14.78 3.82 -6.47
N VAL A 21 -13.63 3.72 -5.81
CA VAL A 21 -12.44 3.00 -6.31
C VAL A 21 -11.98 2.00 -5.25
N ARG A 22 -11.47 0.85 -5.70
CA ARG A 22 -10.95 -0.20 -4.81
C ARG A 22 -9.54 -0.57 -5.24
N PHE A 23 -8.64 -0.62 -4.26
CA PHE A 23 -7.30 -1.17 -4.36
C PHE A 23 -7.23 -2.45 -3.55
N MET A 24 -6.44 -3.40 -4.03
CA MET A 24 -6.22 -4.68 -3.37
C MET A 24 -4.71 -4.90 -3.28
N VAL A 25 -4.23 -5.10 -2.06
CA VAL A 25 -2.93 -5.71 -1.80
C VAL A 25 -3.21 -7.19 -1.65
N HIS A 26 -2.67 -8.02 -2.53
CA HIS A 26 -2.86 -9.47 -2.46
C HIS A 26 -1.53 -10.20 -2.51
N LYS A 27 -1.52 -11.36 -1.88
CA LYS A 27 -0.45 -12.34 -2.01
C LYS A 27 -0.41 -12.80 -3.46
N LEU A 28 0.78 -12.95 -4.00
CA LEU A 28 0.94 -13.51 -5.33
C LEU A 28 0.52 -14.99 -5.33
N GLU A 29 -0.41 -15.33 -6.20
CA GLU A 29 -0.81 -16.71 -6.49
C GLU A 29 0.23 -17.38 -7.38
N ASN A 30 0.32 -18.72 -7.35
CA ASN A 30 1.38 -19.47 -8.05
C ASN A 30 1.46 -19.23 -9.57
N ASN A 31 0.34 -18.85 -10.18
CA ASN A 31 0.24 -18.57 -11.62
C ASN A 31 0.46 -17.10 -11.99
N GLU A 32 0.70 -16.22 -10.99
CA GLU A 32 0.97 -14.82 -11.22
C GLU A 32 2.47 -14.58 -11.46
N PRO A 33 2.83 -13.66 -12.39
CA PRO A 33 4.21 -13.27 -12.58
C PRO A 33 4.73 -12.53 -11.34
N VAL A 34 5.96 -12.85 -10.93
CA VAL A 34 6.61 -12.19 -9.81
C VAL A 34 7.14 -10.82 -10.27
N PRO A 35 6.66 -9.70 -9.72
CA PRO A 35 7.02 -8.36 -10.18
C PRO A 35 8.43 -7.95 -9.76
N ASP A 36 8.90 -8.45 -8.63
CA ASP A 36 10.24 -8.23 -8.09
C ASP A 36 10.67 -9.53 -7.35
N PRO A 37 11.92 -10.01 -7.54
CA PRO A 37 12.40 -11.25 -6.95
C PRO A 37 12.20 -11.38 -5.43
N ASP A 38 12.11 -10.28 -4.68
CA ASP A 38 11.92 -10.35 -3.23
C ASP A 38 10.52 -10.80 -2.81
N PHE A 39 9.54 -10.78 -3.73
CA PHE A 39 8.17 -11.24 -3.49
C PHE A 39 8.01 -12.76 -3.56
N GLU A 40 9.07 -13.51 -3.85
CA GLU A 40 9.08 -14.97 -3.80
C GLU A 40 10.40 -15.49 -3.21
N ASP A 41 10.34 -16.46 -2.31
CA ASP A 41 11.51 -17.23 -1.88
C ASP A 41 11.12 -18.66 -1.49
N VAL A 42 12.06 -19.41 -0.90
CA VAL A 42 11.86 -20.80 -0.50
C VAL A 42 10.69 -20.99 0.50
N ASN A 43 10.32 -19.95 1.24
CA ASN A 43 9.22 -19.99 2.20
C ASN A 43 7.86 -19.59 1.57
N GLY A 44 7.85 -19.12 0.33
CA GLY A 44 6.65 -18.86 -0.45
C GLY A 44 6.62 -17.49 -1.10
N ARG A 45 5.39 -17.03 -1.39
CA ARG A 45 5.09 -15.76 -2.05
C ARG A 45 4.56 -14.73 -1.08
N TYR A 46 4.81 -13.46 -1.36
CA TYR A 46 4.48 -12.35 -0.46
C TYR A 46 3.60 -11.32 -1.16
N SER A 47 2.93 -10.50 -0.36
CA SER A 47 2.13 -9.35 -0.80
C SER A 47 2.78 -8.02 -0.44
N VAL A 48 3.65 -8.03 0.59
CA VAL A 48 4.34 -6.86 1.12
C VAL A 48 5.80 -7.23 1.39
N VAL A 49 6.70 -6.41 0.85
CA VAL A 49 8.13 -6.46 1.13
C VAL A 49 8.57 -5.07 1.60
N VAL A 50 9.12 -4.98 2.81
CA VAL A 50 9.64 -3.73 3.37
C VAL A 50 11.15 -3.86 3.56
N LYS A 51 11.90 -3.00 2.86
CA LYS A 51 13.35 -2.87 3.05
C LYS A 51 13.62 -1.61 3.87
N GLY A 52 14.39 -1.72 4.93
CA GLY A 52 14.68 -0.60 5.82
C GLY A 52 15.89 -0.85 6.70
N SER A 53 16.04 -0.02 7.73
CA SER A 53 17.02 -0.24 8.79
C SER A 53 16.40 0.03 10.16
N PHE A 54 16.80 -0.78 11.14
CA PHE A 54 16.45 -0.62 12.55
C PHE A 54 17.76 -0.58 13.35
N ASN A 55 17.99 0.50 14.11
CA ASN A 55 19.26 0.73 14.81
C ASN A 55 20.52 0.57 13.91
N ALA A 56 20.45 1.14 12.70
CA ALA A 56 21.48 1.03 11.64
C ALA A 56 21.72 -0.38 11.05
N ILE A 57 20.98 -1.40 11.50
CA ILE A 57 21.02 -2.74 10.93
C ILE A 57 19.98 -2.82 9.80
N PRO A 58 20.37 -3.13 8.55
CA PRO A 58 19.42 -3.29 7.46
C PRO A 58 18.53 -4.52 7.68
N PHE A 59 17.27 -4.44 7.28
CA PHE A 59 16.33 -5.56 7.33
C PHE A 59 15.48 -5.63 6.05
N VAL A 60 14.99 -6.84 5.76
CA VAL A 60 13.93 -7.10 4.78
C VAL A 60 12.81 -7.83 5.50
N TYR A 61 11.67 -7.18 5.67
CA TYR A 61 10.49 -7.78 6.28
C TYR A 61 9.52 -8.21 5.18
N LYS A 62 9.06 -9.46 5.22
CA LYS A 62 8.14 -10.01 4.23
C LYS A 62 6.85 -10.46 4.91
N SER A 63 5.71 -10.09 4.34
CA SER A 63 4.37 -10.46 4.80
C SER A 63 3.54 -10.98 3.64
N ASP A 64 2.66 -11.93 3.95
CA ASP A 64 1.69 -12.48 2.99
C ASP A 64 0.25 -11.96 3.22
N LYS A 65 0.09 -10.94 4.09
CA LYS A 65 -1.22 -10.35 4.37
C LYS A 65 -1.80 -9.69 3.13
N SER A 66 -3.00 -10.12 2.80
CA SER A 66 -3.83 -9.49 1.78
C SER A 66 -4.86 -8.59 2.46
N ALA A 67 -5.21 -7.48 1.80
CA ALA A 67 -6.18 -6.53 2.30
C ALA A 67 -6.74 -5.65 1.18
N HIS A 68 -7.94 -5.12 1.41
CA HIS A 68 -8.65 -4.30 0.44
C HIS A 68 -8.83 -2.90 1.00
N GLN A 69 -8.50 -1.89 0.22
CA GLN A 69 -8.87 -0.52 0.53
C GLN A 69 -9.90 -0.02 -0.48
N LYS A 70 -11.05 0.42 0.03
CA LYS A 70 -12.10 1.00 -0.79
C LYS A 70 -12.29 2.45 -0.40
N LEU A 71 -12.13 3.33 -1.39
CA LEU A 71 -12.58 4.70 -1.28
C LEU A 71 -14.00 4.79 -1.80
N SER A 72 -14.87 5.46 -1.04
CA SER A 72 -16.08 6.04 -1.60
C SER A 72 -15.81 7.53 -1.75
N PHE A 73 -15.98 8.09 -2.95
CA PHE A 73 -15.78 9.51 -3.15
C PHE A 73 -16.92 10.28 -2.47
N THR A 74 -16.60 11.35 -1.75
CA THR A 74 -17.61 12.22 -1.12
C THR A 74 -18.49 12.88 -2.19
N ASN A 75 -17.86 13.29 -3.30
CA ASN A 75 -18.51 13.71 -4.54
C ASN A 75 -18.10 12.72 -5.63
N SER A 76 -19.02 12.26 -6.47
CA SER A 76 -18.69 11.29 -7.52
C SER A 76 -17.55 11.81 -8.42
N LEU A 77 -16.58 10.95 -8.74
CA LEU A 77 -15.48 11.26 -9.65
C LEU A 77 -16.03 11.28 -11.08
N GLN A 78 -15.95 12.45 -11.73
CA GLN A 78 -16.28 12.61 -13.15
C GLN A 78 -15.04 12.34 -13.99
N VAL A 79 -15.13 11.34 -14.87
CA VAL A 79 -14.08 11.02 -15.86
C VAL A 79 -14.59 11.45 -17.22
N SER A 80 -13.90 12.38 -17.86
CA SER A 80 -14.18 12.85 -19.21
C SER A 80 -13.45 12.02 -20.27
N ALA A 81 -13.96 12.04 -21.51
CA ALA A 81 -13.32 11.36 -22.65
C ALA A 81 -11.96 11.97 -23.02
N SER A 82 -11.73 13.23 -22.64
CA SER A 82 -10.45 13.93 -22.77
C SER A 82 -9.97 14.36 -21.38
N GLY A 83 -8.71 14.05 -21.04
CA GLY A 83 -8.10 14.45 -19.77
C GLY A 83 -7.47 13.30 -19.00
N LYS A 84 -6.95 13.63 -17.82
CA LYS A 84 -6.39 12.67 -16.86
C LYS A 84 -7.00 12.96 -15.50
N SER A 85 -7.51 11.93 -14.85
CA SER A 85 -7.81 11.96 -13.42
C SER A 85 -6.70 11.24 -12.69
N ASN A 86 -6.19 11.83 -11.60
CA ASN A 86 -5.18 11.20 -10.78
C ASN A 86 -5.78 10.84 -9.42
N ILE A 87 -5.51 9.61 -8.99
CA ILE A 87 -5.92 9.09 -7.68
C ILE A 87 -4.65 8.73 -6.93
N THR A 88 -4.48 9.30 -5.74
CA THR A 88 -3.34 9.02 -4.87
C THR A 88 -3.74 8.05 -3.77
N LEU A 89 -2.96 6.98 -3.61
CA LEU A 89 -2.99 6.09 -2.44
C LEU A 89 -1.82 6.46 -1.52
N LYS A 90 -2.14 6.99 -0.34
CA LYS A 90 -1.16 7.34 0.68
C LYS A 90 -0.98 6.19 1.67
N VAL A 91 0.25 5.69 1.73
CA VAL A 91 0.69 4.61 2.64
C VAL A 91 1.74 5.14 3.61
N MET A 92 1.81 4.55 4.81
CA MET A 92 2.77 4.94 5.85
C MET A 92 3.42 3.70 6.48
N PRO A 93 4.29 2.97 5.77
CA PRO A 93 4.78 1.65 6.22
C PRO A 93 5.48 1.64 7.58
N TYR A 94 6.08 2.76 7.99
CA TYR A 94 6.80 2.87 9.26
C TYR A 94 5.91 2.59 10.49
N ILE A 95 4.60 2.88 10.41
CA ILE A 95 3.68 2.62 11.54
C ILE A 95 3.40 1.14 11.76
N TRP A 96 3.74 0.28 10.80
CA TRP A 96 3.60 -1.16 10.96
C TRP A 96 4.56 -1.73 12.01
N PHE A 97 5.66 -1.03 12.27
CA PHE A 97 6.71 -1.41 13.21
C PHE A 97 6.63 -0.62 14.51
N ILE A 98 5.43 -0.18 14.92
CA ILE A 98 5.20 0.56 16.17
C ILE A 98 4.07 -0.10 16.95
N LYS A 99 4.24 -0.29 18.25
CA LYS A 99 3.21 -0.73 19.19
C LYS A 99 3.37 0.01 20.51
N ASN A 100 2.28 0.57 21.04
CA ASN A 100 2.28 1.34 22.29
C ASN A 100 3.39 2.41 22.34
N ASN A 101 3.57 3.14 21.24
CA ASN A 101 4.62 4.16 21.06
C ASN A 101 6.07 3.64 21.14
N ALA A 102 6.30 2.32 21.16
CA ALA A 102 7.61 1.70 21.05
C ALA A 102 7.81 1.12 19.65
N TYR A 103 9.04 1.18 19.15
CA TYR A 103 9.41 0.51 17.90
C TYR A 103 9.56 -0.99 18.12
N LEU A 104 9.03 -1.76 17.17
CA LEU A 104 9.20 -3.21 17.10
C LEU A 104 10.44 -3.51 16.24
N ASP A 105 11.34 -4.35 16.74
CA ASP A 105 12.45 -4.86 15.94
C ASP A 105 11.90 -5.84 14.89
N PRO A 106 12.04 -5.56 13.59
CA PRO A 106 11.53 -6.43 12.53
C PRO A 106 12.28 -7.75 12.38
N SER A 107 13.46 -7.88 12.99
CA SER A 107 14.27 -9.11 12.99
C SER A 107 13.96 -10.04 14.17
N ASP A 108 13.28 -9.54 15.20
CA ASP A 108 12.87 -10.32 16.36
C ASP A 108 11.57 -11.08 16.08
N PRO A 109 11.59 -12.44 16.07
CA PRO A 109 10.39 -13.24 15.83
C PRO A 109 9.26 -13.00 16.83
N ALA A 110 9.56 -12.52 18.05
CA ALA A 110 8.52 -12.20 19.05
C ALA A 110 7.61 -11.05 18.59
N ASN A 111 8.13 -10.15 17.73
CA ASN A 111 7.39 -9.02 17.20
C ASN A 111 6.57 -9.37 15.94
N HIS A 112 6.80 -10.53 15.32
CA HIS A 112 6.21 -10.88 14.03
C HIS A 112 4.68 -10.78 14.02
N SER A 113 4.00 -11.39 15.00
CA SER A 113 2.53 -11.34 15.05
C SER A 113 1.99 -9.93 15.22
N ASP A 114 2.70 -9.06 15.94
CA ASP A 114 2.27 -7.68 16.14
C ASP A 114 2.44 -6.87 14.85
N ILE A 115 3.56 -7.05 14.15
CA ILE A 115 3.81 -6.41 12.85
C ILE A 115 2.78 -6.88 11.81
N GLU A 116 2.50 -8.20 11.73
CA GLU A 116 1.48 -8.74 10.81
C GLU A 116 0.09 -8.16 11.06
N ASN A 117 -0.30 -8.03 12.33
CA ASN A 117 -1.58 -7.42 12.70
C ASN A 117 -1.60 -5.93 12.34
N ASN A 118 -0.53 -5.20 12.63
CA ASN A 118 -0.40 -3.80 12.26
C ASN A 118 -0.48 -3.59 10.74
N ILE A 119 0.19 -4.41 9.93
CA ILE A 119 0.10 -4.37 8.46
C ILE A 119 -1.34 -4.53 8.03
N LYS A 120 -2.00 -5.61 8.48
CA LYS A 120 -3.39 -5.89 8.13
C LYS A 120 -4.33 -4.76 8.53
N ASP A 121 -4.26 -4.29 9.77
CA ASP A 121 -5.15 -3.26 10.30
C ASP A 121 -4.90 -1.91 9.61
N ASN A 122 -3.64 -1.62 9.26
CA ASN A 122 -3.29 -0.40 8.59
C ASN A 122 -3.77 -0.39 7.13
N ILE A 123 -3.57 -1.47 6.38
CA ILE A 123 -4.05 -1.55 4.99
C ILE A 123 -5.57 -1.42 4.94
N ASN A 124 -6.30 -2.02 5.90
CA ASN A 124 -7.77 -1.98 5.91
C ASN A 124 -8.37 -0.65 6.41
N ASN A 125 -7.72 0.03 7.35
CA ASN A 125 -8.34 1.16 8.07
C ASN A 125 -7.66 2.51 7.85
N ASN A 126 -6.39 2.53 7.45
CA ASN A 126 -5.56 3.73 7.52
C ASN A 126 -4.97 4.15 6.17
N PHE A 127 -5.13 3.33 5.13
CA PHE A 127 -4.80 3.74 3.77
C PHE A 127 -5.74 4.86 3.35
N LYS A 128 -5.16 6.02 3.02
CA LYS A 128 -5.93 7.17 2.55
C LYS A 128 -5.87 7.19 1.04
N ILE A 129 -7.04 7.22 0.40
CA ILE A 129 -7.15 7.39 -1.04
C ILE A 129 -7.90 8.70 -1.27
N PHE A 130 -7.46 9.48 -2.24
CA PHE A 130 -8.10 10.75 -2.59
C PHE A 130 -7.77 11.13 -4.03
N VAL A 131 -8.55 12.06 -4.59
CA VAL A 131 -8.27 12.71 -5.87
C VAL A 131 -7.16 13.73 -5.64
N ASP A 132 -6.17 13.74 -6.53
CA ASP A 132 -4.93 14.53 -6.40
C ASP A 132 -4.39 14.84 -7.80
N ASN A 133 -5.06 15.75 -8.51
CA ASN A 133 -4.80 16.02 -9.92
C ASN A 133 -3.49 16.79 -10.14
N ASP A 134 -3.07 17.61 -9.18
CA ASP A 134 -1.80 18.33 -9.23
C ASP A 134 -0.60 17.46 -8.77
N ARG A 135 -0.88 16.27 -8.20
CA ARG A 135 0.10 15.26 -7.77
C ARG A 135 1.03 15.82 -6.70
N ASN A 136 0.47 16.48 -5.70
CA ASN A 136 1.21 17.03 -4.56
C ASN A 136 1.12 16.13 -3.30
N GLY A 137 0.30 15.06 -3.33
CA GLY A 137 0.13 14.12 -2.22
C GLY A 137 -0.85 14.59 -1.14
N ILE A 138 -1.65 15.59 -1.47
CA ILE A 138 -2.71 16.22 -0.68
C ILE A 138 -4.01 16.14 -1.51
N PRO A 139 -5.18 15.93 -0.88
CA PRO A 139 -6.45 15.94 -1.60
C PRO A 139 -6.73 17.30 -2.28
N ASP A 140 -7.26 17.23 -3.50
CA ASP A 140 -7.90 18.35 -4.20
C ASP A 140 -9.27 18.73 -3.59
#